data_AF-A0A131XM68-F1
#
_entry.id   AF-A0A131XM68-F1
#
_cell.length_a   1.000
_cell.length_b   1.000
_cell.length_c   1.000
_cell.angle_alpha   90.00
_cell.angle_beta   90.00
_cell.angle_gamma   90.00
#
_symmetry.space_group_name_H-M   'P 1'
#
loop_
_entity.id
_entity.type
_entity.pdbx_description
1 polymer ?
#
loop_
_entity_poly.entity_id
_entity_poly.type
_entity_poly.pdbx_seq_one_letter_code
_entity_poly.pdbx_strand_id
1 'polypeptide(L)'
;MTALTSLPDHITMPAGSDGSDDLMSDFEVLSANDESLALGPVAGNGPLENLHLSLPHGDGTSLSSGSDELTHQEAEERIAKVLQENANLREKLGQSTAKLQQQYDTFVAWQKKLTEAQLLLKQELSDTRRRLEEKCCLEVELRQLVEKLQVACTLHASERQAWSETHRSIPQGDSKAVTQDSAAEGASALSLDTSSCDVVPGLLPSKDKAMMSLSHAVVQLHDEQSKTALLTEKIEQLTEELESKTCQIKELEDVTSKLRRQVSEAENRNAAITSQATTKQAELETALLEKEALVRALQGQCESKVAEIEELRRALLTAEKNSDRARRDYAELLQTWQNYENSNDAGERTFVRVEQQSGAAAWRDAEKMKRQSERQAQELAERESQIQALRQEVERLKKDLELLPPLQAQVDVYRTDYDTERNLRRQLETTVQQHLNTIEELREQITALQEPPPELRSSHSSSQRSSESNSASAQQTSAQAMESLLPCPLCMEVCATRSLYIAHVQSCADGQEVR
;
A
#
# COMPACT_ATOMS: atom_id res chain seq x y z
N MET A 1 -16.97 61.29 -9.72
CA MET A 1 -17.66 61.17 -8.42
C MET A 1 -17.38 59.76 -7.91
N THR A 2 -16.30 59.63 -7.14
CA THR A 2 -16.31 59.25 -5.70
C THR A 2 -16.68 57.77 -5.53
N ALA A 3 -15.70 56.88 -5.36
CA ALA A 3 -15.10 56.46 -4.07
C ALA A 3 -15.57 55.02 -3.79
N LEU A 4 -14.84 54.05 -3.27
CA LEU A 4 -13.51 53.95 -2.67
C LEU A 4 -13.10 52.46 -2.73
N THR A 5 -11.78 52.28 -2.80
CA THR A 5 -10.95 51.13 -2.42
C THR A 5 -11.45 50.25 -1.26
N SER A 6 -11.26 48.94 -1.36
CA SER A 6 -10.77 48.12 -0.23
C SER A 6 -9.86 46.99 -0.72
N LEU A 7 -8.64 46.97 -0.17
CA LEU A 7 -7.65 45.89 -0.26
C LEU A 7 -8.22 44.54 0.22
N PRO A 8 -7.63 43.41 -0.21
CA PRO A 8 -7.84 42.12 0.44
C PRO A 8 -7.01 42.04 1.74
N ASP A 9 -7.69 41.75 2.84
CA ASP A 9 -7.07 41.46 4.13
C ASP A 9 -6.25 40.17 4.08
N HIS A 10 -5.06 40.26 4.68
CA HIS A 10 -4.19 39.15 5.04
C HIS A 10 -4.95 38.09 5.85
N ILE A 11 -5.18 36.92 5.27
CA ILE A 11 -5.54 35.72 6.04
C ILE A 11 -4.27 35.23 6.71
N THR A 12 -4.16 35.58 7.99
CA THR A 12 -3.18 35.03 8.91
C THR A 12 -3.59 33.58 9.20
N MET A 13 -2.76 32.62 8.78
CA MET A 13 -2.89 31.23 9.21
C MET A 13 -2.75 31.16 10.73
N PRO A 14 -3.68 30.55 11.49
CA PRO A 14 -3.46 30.30 12.90
C PRO A 14 -2.33 29.27 13.05
N ALA A 15 -1.36 29.66 13.86
CA ALA A 15 -0.25 28.85 14.31
C ALA A 15 -0.74 27.53 14.93
N GLY A 16 0.09 26.51 14.80
CA GLY A 16 -0.13 25.17 15.32
C GLY A 16 -0.63 25.20 16.76
N SER A 17 -1.81 24.62 16.96
CA SER A 17 -2.17 24.10 18.27
C SER A 17 -1.39 22.81 18.43
N ASP A 18 -0.26 22.89 19.16
CA ASP A 18 0.32 21.78 19.89
C ASP A 18 -0.74 21.27 20.89
N GLY A 19 -1.70 20.50 20.38
CA GLY A 19 -2.59 19.68 21.18
C GLY A 19 -1.85 18.39 21.45
N SER A 20 -1.08 18.37 22.54
CA SER A 20 -0.63 17.14 23.16
C SER A 20 -1.84 16.26 23.43
N ASP A 21 -2.02 15.22 22.63
CA ASP A 21 -2.96 14.12 22.87
C ASP A 21 -2.46 13.33 24.09
N ASP A 22 -2.72 13.89 25.27
CA ASP A 22 -2.41 13.31 26.57
C ASP A 22 -3.58 12.43 27.05
N LEU A 23 -4.14 11.61 26.14
CA LEU A 23 -5.20 10.65 26.45
C LEU A 23 -4.68 9.33 27.03
N MET A 24 -3.36 9.23 27.22
CA MET A 24 -2.67 8.04 27.75
C MET A 24 -2.06 8.28 29.14
N SER A 25 -2.14 9.49 29.72
CA SER A 25 -1.50 9.79 31.02
C SER A 25 -2.23 9.23 32.25
N ASP A 26 -3.48 8.77 32.11
CA ASP A 26 -4.23 8.10 33.19
C ASP A 26 -4.15 6.56 33.11
N PHE A 27 -3.21 6.02 32.33
CA PHE A 27 -2.93 4.58 32.31
C PHE A 27 -2.14 4.16 33.56
N GLU A 28 -2.84 3.98 34.68
CA GLU A 28 -2.39 3.00 35.68
C GLU A 28 -2.62 1.60 35.10
N VAL A 29 -1.62 1.11 34.36
CA VAL A 29 -1.46 -0.33 34.13
C VAL A 29 -1.23 -0.94 35.51
N LEU A 30 -2.29 -1.47 36.13
CA LEU A 30 -2.14 -2.36 37.27
C LEU A 30 -1.21 -3.49 36.82
N SER A 31 0.01 -3.44 37.33
CA SER A 31 1.09 -4.36 36.99
C SER A 31 0.58 -5.79 37.20
N ALA A 32 0.78 -6.64 36.21
CA ALA A 32 0.45 -8.07 36.25
C ALA A 32 1.21 -8.88 37.33
N ASN A 33 1.92 -8.19 38.24
CA ASN A 33 2.72 -8.75 39.33
C ASN A 33 2.13 -8.44 40.71
N ASP A 34 0.80 -8.32 40.83
CA ASP A 34 0.18 -8.47 42.15
C ASP A 34 0.04 -9.98 42.42
N GLU A 35 1.08 -10.55 43.07
CA GLU A 35 1.22 -11.96 43.45
C GLU A 35 0.08 -12.48 44.36
N SER A 36 -0.94 -11.66 44.64
CA SER A 36 -2.18 -12.07 45.29
C SER A 36 -3.16 -12.82 44.34
N LEU A 37 -2.85 -12.90 43.04
CA LEU A 37 -3.59 -13.65 42.01
C LEU A 37 -2.79 -14.82 41.41
N ALA A 38 -1.83 -15.38 42.14
CA ALA A 38 -1.17 -16.63 41.76
C ALA A 38 -2.14 -17.83 41.91
N LEU A 39 -3.07 -17.97 40.96
CA LEU A 39 -3.60 -19.28 40.59
C LEU A 39 -2.50 -19.96 39.77
N GLY A 40 -1.69 -20.77 40.46
CA GLY A 40 -0.68 -21.61 39.83
C GLY A 40 -1.26 -22.50 38.72
N PRO A 41 -0.40 -23.10 37.87
CA PRO A 41 -0.84 -23.91 36.75
C PRO A 41 -1.80 -24.99 37.26
N VAL A 42 -2.97 -25.06 36.63
CA VAL A 42 -3.99 -26.09 36.87
C VAL A 42 -3.37 -27.45 36.50
N ALA A 43 -2.62 -28.02 37.44
CA ALA A 43 -2.48 -29.47 37.53
C ALA A 43 -3.88 -30.03 37.74
N GLY A 44 -4.20 -31.11 37.03
CA GLY A 44 -5.55 -31.63 36.81
C GLY A 44 -6.31 -32.18 38.01
N ASN A 45 -6.12 -31.64 39.22
CA ASN A 45 -6.84 -32.03 40.43
C ASN A 45 -7.44 -30.77 41.07
N GLY A 46 -8.78 -30.65 41.01
CA GLY A 46 -9.50 -29.48 41.52
C GLY A 46 -9.46 -29.32 43.05
N PRO A 47 -9.88 -28.16 43.59
CA PRO A 47 -9.87 -27.85 45.02
C PRO A 47 -10.92 -28.64 45.85
N LEU A 48 -11.54 -29.66 45.25
CA LEU A 48 -12.50 -30.57 45.90
C LEU A 48 -11.83 -31.79 46.52
N GLU A 49 -10.56 -32.11 46.20
CA GLU A 49 -9.86 -33.27 46.79
C GLU A 49 -9.39 -33.04 48.23
N ASN A 50 -9.33 -31.78 48.69
CA ASN A 50 -8.97 -31.46 50.07
C ASN A 50 -10.15 -31.46 51.05
N LEU A 51 -11.36 -31.74 50.58
CA LEU A 51 -12.46 -32.16 51.44
C LEU A 51 -12.31 -33.65 51.74
N HIS A 52 -11.32 -33.99 52.58
CA HIS A 52 -11.32 -35.25 53.31
C HIS A 52 -12.48 -35.22 54.32
N LEU A 53 -13.71 -35.42 53.80
CA LEU A 53 -14.79 -35.96 54.62
C LEU A 53 -14.39 -37.41 54.89
N SER A 54 -13.86 -37.65 56.08
CA SER A 54 -13.59 -38.97 56.62
C SER A 54 -14.91 -39.74 56.74
N LEU A 55 -15.40 -40.28 55.64
CA LEU A 55 -16.41 -41.32 55.62
C LEU A 55 -15.69 -42.63 55.97
N PRO A 56 -16.09 -43.33 57.05
CA PRO A 56 -15.51 -44.62 57.35
C PRO A 56 -15.83 -45.56 56.20
N HIS A 57 -14.79 -45.97 55.48
CA HIS A 57 -14.85 -47.06 54.53
C HIS A 57 -15.16 -48.33 55.31
N GLY A 58 -16.43 -48.75 55.26
CA GLY A 58 -16.90 -49.97 55.86
C GLY A 58 -16.43 -51.18 55.07
N ASP A 59 -15.15 -51.56 55.23
CA ASP A 59 -14.77 -52.95 55.07
C ASP A 59 -15.30 -53.68 56.31
N GLY A 60 -16.36 -54.47 56.06
CA GLY A 60 -17.11 -55.18 57.08
C GLY A 60 -16.29 -56.26 57.75
N THR A 61 -15.46 -55.90 58.72
CA THR A 61 -14.99 -56.76 59.82
C THR A 61 -14.30 -55.91 60.87
N SER A 62 -15.04 -55.44 61.86
CA SER A 62 -14.62 -55.40 63.28
C SER A 62 -15.67 -54.64 64.09
N LEU A 63 -16.45 -55.40 64.85
CA LEU A 63 -17.19 -54.90 66.00
C LEU A 63 -16.15 -54.51 67.07
N SER A 64 -15.79 -53.23 67.13
CA SER A 64 -15.20 -52.66 68.34
C SER A 64 -15.96 -51.39 68.69
N SER A 65 -16.63 -51.47 69.82
CA SER A 65 -17.37 -50.42 70.50
C SER A 65 -16.42 -49.29 70.90
N GLY A 66 -16.24 -48.29 70.02
CA GLY A 66 -15.65 -47.00 70.32
C GLY A 66 -16.78 -45.97 70.42
N SER A 67 -17.08 -45.54 71.63
CA SER A 67 -18.02 -44.47 71.94
C SER A 67 -17.47 -43.15 71.36
N ASP A 68 -17.96 -42.76 70.18
CA ASP A 68 -17.83 -41.40 69.64
C ASP A 68 -18.95 -40.53 70.23
N GLU A 69 -18.92 -40.35 71.55
CA GLU A 69 -19.75 -39.37 72.23
C GLU A 69 -18.98 -38.04 72.19
N LEU A 70 -19.08 -37.35 71.04
CA LEU A 70 -18.62 -35.97 70.86
C LEU A 70 -19.16 -35.14 72.03
N THR A 71 -18.26 -34.62 72.85
CA THR A 71 -18.69 -33.85 74.02
C THR A 71 -19.44 -32.62 73.53
N HIS A 72 -20.50 -32.20 74.23
CA HIS A 72 -21.31 -31.03 73.85
C HIS A 72 -20.45 -29.79 73.53
N GLN A 73 -19.34 -29.64 74.26
CA GLN A 73 -18.36 -28.57 74.09
C GLN A 73 -17.62 -28.63 72.73
N GLU A 74 -17.22 -29.81 72.26
CA GLU A 74 -16.59 -29.97 70.94
C GLU A 74 -17.57 -29.71 69.79
N ALA A 75 -18.85 -30.03 69.99
CA ALA A 75 -19.90 -29.69 69.04
C ALA A 75 -20.14 -28.16 68.97
N GLU A 76 -20.16 -27.48 70.13
CA GLU A 76 -20.26 -26.02 70.21
C GLU A 76 -19.07 -25.32 69.53
N GLU A 77 -17.84 -25.80 69.76
CA GLU A 77 -16.63 -25.24 69.13
C GLU A 77 -16.65 -25.42 67.60
N ARG A 78 -17.11 -26.58 67.09
CA ARG A 78 -17.26 -26.80 65.65
C ARG A 78 -18.33 -25.90 65.04
N ILE A 79 -19.47 -25.70 65.71
CA ILE A 79 -20.51 -24.78 65.24
C ILE A 79 -19.98 -23.35 65.21
N ALA A 80 -19.27 -22.90 66.26
CA ALA A 80 -18.66 -21.57 66.31
C ALA A 80 -17.66 -21.36 65.15
N LYS A 81 -16.83 -22.36 64.87
CA LYS A 81 -15.88 -22.32 63.75
C LYS A 81 -16.57 -22.23 62.39
N VAL A 82 -17.62 -23.03 62.17
CA VAL A 82 -18.41 -22.99 60.92
C VAL A 82 -19.10 -21.63 60.74
N LEU A 83 -19.63 -21.04 61.81
CA LEU A 83 -20.24 -19.70 61.75
C LEU A 83 -19.20 -18.61 61.42
N GLN A 84 -17.98 -18.72 61.98
CA GLN A 84 -16.89 -17.81 61.65
C GLN A 84 -16.43 -17.97 60.20
N GLU A 85 -16.29 -19.20 59.71
CA GLU A 85 -15.98 -19.47 58.30
C GLU A 85 -17.08 -18.93 57.37
N ASN A 86 -18.36 -19.08 57.74
CA ASN A 86 -19.48 -18.53 56.97
C ASN A 86 -19.45 -17.00 56.93
N ALA A 87 -19.11 -16.34 58.05
CA ALA A 87 -18.94 -14.89 58.11
C ALA A 87 -17.81 -14.42 57.19
N ASN A 88 -16.65 -15.09 57.23
CA ASN A 88 -15.50 -14.79 56.37
C ASN A 88 -15.84 -15.00 54.88
N LEU A 89 -16.59 -16.05 54.55
CA LEU A 89 -17.02 -16.31 53.18
C LEU A 89 -18.00 -15.25 52.67
N ARG A 90 -18.93 -14.79 53.52
CA ARG A 90 -19.85 -13.69 53.16
C ARG A 90 -19.11 -12.38 52.92
N GLU A 91 -18.11 -12.08 53.73
CA GLU A 91 -17.28 -10.89 53.55
C GLU A 91 -16.50 -10.96 52.22
N LYS A 92 -15.82 -12.08 51.95
CA LYS A 92 -15.10 -12.30 50.69
C LYS A 92 -16.02 -12.23 49.48
N LEU A 93 -17.23 -12.80 49.58
CA LEU A 93 -18.23 -12.71 48.53
C LEU A 93 -18.64 -11.25 48.30
N GLY A 94 -18.90 -10.48 49.36
CA GLY A 94 -19.23 -9.06 49.28
C GLY A 94 -18.13 -8.23 48.61
N GLN A 95 -16.86 -8.48 48.97
CA GLN A 95 -15.72 -7.82 48.34
C GLN A 95 -15.58 -8.20 46.85
N SER A 96 -15.78 -9.48 46.50
CA SER A 96 -15.76 -9.93 45.11
C SER A 96 -16.89 -9.31 44.28
N THR A 97 -18.10 -9.24 44.83
CA THR A 97 -19.24 -8.60 44.17
C THR A 97 -19.01 -7.11 43.97
N ALA A 98 -18.44 -6.41 44.95
CA ALA A 98 -18.12 -4.99 44.82
C ALA A 98 -17.07 -4.73 43.72
N LYS A 99 -16.03 -5.58 43.63
CA LYS A 99 -15.02 -5.49 42.57
C LYS A 99 -15.63 -5.75 41.18
N LEU A 100 -16.50 -6.75 41.05
CA LEU A 100 -17.22 -7.03 39.80
C LEU A 100 -18.11 -5.85 39.39
N GLN A 101 -18.80 -5.23 40.35
CA GLN A 101 -19.60 -4.04 40.07
C GLN A 101 -18.74 -2.88 39.57
N GLN A 102 -17.60 -2.62 40.21
CA GLN A 102 -16.66 -1.58 39.78
C GLN A 102 -16.10 -1.83 38.37
N GLN A 103 -15.76 -3.08 38.05
CA GLN A 103 -15.31 -3.46 36.71
C GLN A 103 -16.42 -3.25 35.67
N TYR A 104 -17.65 -3.61 36.01
CA TYR A 104 -18.81 -3.39 35.15
C TYR A 104 -19.05 -1.90 34.89
N ASP A 105 -19.02 -1.06 35.92
CA ASP A 105 -19.23 0.39 35.79
C ASP A 105 -18.12 1.03 34.94
N THR A 106 -16.87 0.56 35.10
CA THR A 106 -15.74 1.00 34.28
C THR A 106 -15.92 0.61 32.81
N PHE A 107 -16.37 -0.61 32.55
CA PHE A 107 -16.68 -1.08 31.20
C PHE A 107 -17.80 -0.25 30.55
N VAL A 108 -18.87 0.06 31.28
CA VAL A 108 -19.97 0.89 30.79
C VAL A 108 -19.49 2.30 30.45
N ALA A 109 -18.64 2.90 31.30
CA ALA A 109 -18.05 4.21 31.01
C ALA A 109 -17.17 4.17 29.75
N TRP A 110 -16.40 3.09 29.57
CA TRP A 110 -15.58 2.87 28.38
C TRP A 110 -16.42 2.72 27.12
N GLN A 111 -17.48 1.91 27.18
CA GLN A 111 -18.42 1.72 26.09
C GLN A 111 -19.06 3.05 25.68
N LYS A 112 -19.44 3.90 26.64
CA LYS A 112 -19.97 5.23 26.37
C LYS A 112 -18.97 6.11 25.63
N LYS A 113 -17.73 6.21 26.11
CA LYS A 113 -16.66 6.97 25.44
C LYS A 113 -16.42 6.49 24.00
N LEU A 114 -16.41 5.17 23.80
CA LEU A 114 -16.24 4.57 22.47
C LEU A 114 -17.39 4.96 21.52
N THR A 115 -18.63 4.94 22.01
CA THR A 115 -19.79 5.35 21.20
C THR A 115 -19.76 6.82 20.84
N GLU A 116 -19.33 7.70 21.75
CA GLU A 116 -19.16 9.14 21.51
C GLU A 116 -18.06 9.39 20.46
N ALA A 117 -16.91 8.73 20.58
CA ALA A 117 -15.83 8.82 19.60
C ALA A 117 -16.26 8.32 18.21
N GLN A 118 -17.03 7.22 18.14
CA GLN A 118 -17.55 6.70 16.87
C GLN A 118 -18.54 7.67 16.21
N LEU A 119 -19.35 8.37 17.01
CA LEU A 119 -20.26 9.40 16.51
C LEU A 119 -19.49 10.58 15.91
N LEU A 120 -18.47 11.08 16.62
CA LEU A 120 -17.62 12.17 16.14
C LEU A 120 -16.91 11.81 14.84
N LEU A 121 -16.31 10.62 14.76
CA LEU A 121 -15.63 10.16 13.55
C LEU A 121 -16.59 10.08 12.35
N LYS A 122 -17.82 9.59 12.56
CA LYS A 122 -18.85 9.56 11.51
C LYS A 122 -19.21 10.96 11.03
N GLN A 123 -19.28 11.92 11.95
CA GLN A 123 -19.56 13.31 11.61
C GLN A 123 -18.41 13.92 10.79
N GLU A 124 -17.16 13.74 11.20
CA GLU A 124 -15.98 14.20 10.46
C GLU A 124 -15.88 13.58 9.06
N LEU A 125 -16.16 12.28 8.94
CA LEU A 125 -16.23 11.61 7.63
C LEU A 125 -17.33 12.19 6.73
N SER A 126 -18.48 12.53 7.30
CA SER A 126 -19.57 13.16 6.53
C SER A 126 -19.20 14.58 6.06
N ASP A 127 -18.48 15.35 6.89
CA ASP A 127 -18.06 16.71 6.57
C ASP A 127 -16.91 16.72 5.55
N THR A 128 -15.95 15.81 5.68
CA THR A 128 -14.87 15.64 4.70
C THR A 128 -15.40 15.19 3.34
N ARG A 129 -16.38 14.28 3.31
CA ARG A 129 -17.08 13.89 2.08
C ARG A 129 -17.79 15.09 1.44
N ARG A 130 -18.51 15.90 2.23
CA ARG A 130 -19.16 17.12 1.72
C ARG A 130 -18.16 18.09 1.08
N ARG A 131 -17.02 18.34 1.75
CA ARG A 131 -15.95 19.20 1.22
C ARG A 131 -15.33 18.63 -0.05
N LEU A 132 -15.21 17.31 -0.17
CA LEU A 132 -14.72 16.65 -1.38
C LEU A 132 -15.71 16.85 -2.54
N GLU A 133 -17.00 16.65 -2.29
CA GLU A 133 -18.07 16.88 -3.28
C GLU A 133 -18.08 18.34 -3.76
N GLU A 134 -17.93 19.31 -2.86
CA GLU A 134 -17.78 20.74 -3.20
C GLU A 134 -16.55 20.99 -4.09
N LYS A 135 -15.40 20.41 -3.76
CA LYS A 135 -14.19 20.53 -4.58
C LYS A 135 -14.34 19.89 -5.96
N CYS A 136 -15.01 18.74 -6.06
CA CYS A 136 -15.30 18.11 -7.34
C CYS A 136 -16.21 18.98 -8.22
N CYS A 137 -17.22 19.64 -7.65
CA CYS A 137 -18.06 20.60 -8.38
C CYS A 137 -17.22 21.77 -8.92
N LEU A 138 -16.36 22.37 -8.09
CA LEU A 138 -15.46 23.45 -8.50
C LEU A 138 -14.47 23.00 -9.58
N GLU A 139 -13.96 21.77 -9.50
CA GLU A 139 -13.08 21.22 -10.52
C GLU A 139 -13.80 21.09 -11.88
N VAL A 140 -15.05 20.63 -11.88
CA VAL A 140 -15.86 20.56 -13.10
C VAL A 140 -16.09 21.96 -13.69
N GLU A 141 -16.40 22.95 -12.86
CA GLU A 141 -16.55 24.35 -13.31
C GLU A 141 -15.25 24.90 -13.92
N LEU A 142 -14.09 24.64 -13.28
CA LEU A 142 -12.78 25.04 -13.79
C LEU A 142 -12.46 24.35 -15.12
N ARG A 143 -12.74 23.05 -15.26
CA ARG A 143 -12.55 22.33 -16.52
C ARG A 143 -13.40 22.93 -17.66
N GLN A 144 -14.67 23.27 -17.38
CA GLN A 144 -15.53 23.95 -18.35
C GLN A 144 -14.99 25.34 -18.74
N LEU A 145 -14.41 26.08 -17.79
CA LEU A 145 -13.83 27.39 -18.06
C LEU A 145 -12.58 27.28 -18.94
N VAL A 146 -11.71 26.31 -18.65
CA VAL A 146 -10.53 25.99 -19.46
C VAL A 146 -10.93 25.60 -20.88
N GLU A 147 -11.94 24.76 -21.05
CA GLU A 147 -12.46 24.37 -22.35
C GLU A 147 -12.98 25.58 -23.14
N LYS A 148 -13.77 26.46 -22.51
CA LYS A 148 -14.24 27.70 -23.14
C LYS A 148 -13.10 28.61 -23.58
N LEU A 149 -12.06 28.75 -22.74
CA LEU A 149 -10.87 29.54 -23.08
C LEU A 149 -10.10 28.92 -24.24
N GLN A 150 -9.95 27.60 -24.26
CA GLN A 150 -9.28 26.87 -25.33
C GLN A 150 -10.02 27.05 -26.66
N VAL A 151 -11.36 26.94 -26.66
CA VAL A 151 -12.19 27.23 -27.84
C VAL A 151 -12.00 28.67 -28.30
N ALA A 152 -12.03 29.66 -27.39
CA ALA A 152 -11.80 31.07 -27.73
C ALA A 152 -10.41 31.32 -28.32
N CYS A 153 -9.36 30.67 -27.79
CA CYS A 153 -8.00 30.75 -28.34
C CYS A 153 -7.91 30.16 -29.74
N THR A 154 -8.55 29.02 -30.01
CA THR A 154 -8.57 28.42 -31.35
C THR A 154 -9.32 29.28 -32.36
N LEU A 155 -10.45 29.89 -31.96
CA LEU A 155 -11.18 30.87 -32.77
C LEU A 155 -10.29 32.08 -33.09
N HIS A 156 -9.67 32.69 -32.08
CA HIS A 156 -8.79 33.84 -32.28
C HIS A 156 -7.57 33.51 -33.16
N ALA A 157 -7.04 32.28 -33.08
CA ALA A 157 -5.98 31.83 -33.97
C ALA A 157 -6.46 31.71 -35.42
N SER A 158 -7.66 31.14 -35.62
CA SER A 158 -8.29 31.03 -36.95
C SER A 158 -8.61 32.40 -37.56
N GLU A 159 -9.07 33.36 -36.75
CA GLU A 159 -9.30 34.73 -37.17
C GLU A 159 -7.99 35.39 -37.62
N ARG A 160 -6.90 35.28 -36.84
CA ARG A 160 -5.58 35.80 -37.26
C ARG A 160 -5.11 35.19 -38.59
N GLN A 161 -5.34 33.90 -38.79
CA GLN A 161 -5.02 33.24 -40.07
C GLN A 161 -5.84 33.83 -41.22
N ALA A 162 -7.16 33.97 -41.04
CA ALA A 162 -8.04 34.58 -42.03
C ALA A 162 -7.64 36.03 -42.36
N TRP A 163 -7.31 36.84 -41.34
CA TRP A 163 -6.79 38.19 -41.54
C TRP A 163 -5.47 38.20 -42.33
N SER A 164 -4.57 37.26 -42.04
CA SER A 164 -3.29 37.13 -42.76
C SER A 164 -3.48 36.72 -44.22
N GLU A 165 -4.44 35.84 -44.51
CA GLU A 165 -4.81 35.41 -45.87
C GLU A 165 -5.51 36.54 -46.65
N THR A 166 -6.34 37.33 -45.98
CA THR A 166 -7.04 38.47 -46.60
C THR A 166 -6.04 39.57 -46.98
N HIS A 167 -5.05 39.86 -46.12
CA HIS A 167 -3.96 40.79 -46.45
C HIS A 167 -3.01 40.27 -47.53
N ARG A 168 -2.88 38.95 -47.72
CA ARG A 168 -2.16 38.35 -48.85
C ARG A 168 -2.91 38.48 -50.18
N SER A 169 -4.22 38.70 -50.14
CA SER A 169 -5.11 38.64 -51.30
C SER A 169 -5.53 40.01 -51.86
N ILE A 170 -5.08 41.12 -51.28
CA ILE A 170 -5.32 42.46 -51.84
C ILE A 170 -4.34 42.69 -53.00
N PRO A 171 -4.80 42.76 -54.26
CA PRO A 171 -3.94 43.14 -55.37
C PRO A 171 -3.71 44.65 -55.29
N GLN A 172 -2.46 45.06 -55.11
CA GLN A 172 -2.01 46.43 -55.37
C GLN A 172 -2.23 46.74 -56.86
N GLY A 173 -3.41 47.27 -57.18
CA GLY A 173 -3.70 47.87 -58.48
C GLY A 173 -3.27 49.32 -58.48
N ASP A 174 -2.10 49.60 -59.04
CA ASP A 174 -1.91 50.58 -60.13
C ASP A 174 -0.41 50.84 -60.37
N SER A 175 0.17 50.14 -61.35
CA SER A 175 0.71 50.75 -62.58
C SER A 175 1.39 49.71 -63.49
N LYS A 176 0.80 49.59 -64.69
CA LYS A 176 1.26 48.93 -65.92
C LYS A 176 2.66 49.44 -66.36
N ALA A 177 3.53 48.74 -67.11
CA ALA A 177 3.56 47.39 -67.67
C ALA A 177 4.88 47.19 -68.47
N VAL A 178 5.47 45.97 -68.38
CA VAL A 178 6.05 45.16 -69.49
C VAL A 178 7.50 45.52 -69.94
N THR A 179 8.51 44.62 -69.98
CA THR A 179 8.54 43.23 -70.47
C THR A 179 9.76 42.41 -69.98
N GLN A 180 9.50 41.13 -69.71
CA GLN A 180 10.30 39.90 -69.95
C GLN A 180 11.65 39.57 -69.25
N ASP A 181 11.49 38.53 -68.43
CA ASP A 181 12.26 37.28 -68.34
C ASP A 181 13.55 37.16 -67.51
N SER A 182 13.49 36.10 -66.72
CA SER A 182 14.54 35.33 -66.05
C SER A 182 14.93 35.72 -64.61
N ALA A 183 14.52 34.81 -63.73
CA ALA A 183 15.31 34.11 -62.72
C ALA A 183 15.93 34.88 -61.53
N ALA A 184 15.69 34.28 -60.35
CA ALA A 184 16.46 34.41 -59.11
C ALA A 184 16.36 35.81 -58.45
N GLU A 185 16.39 36.02 -57.13
CA GLU A 185 16.94 35.35 -55.94
C GLU A 185 16.20 36.02 -54.74
N GLY A 186 15.95 35.40 -53.59
CA GLY A 186 16.97 35.09 -52.58
C GLY A 186 16.76 35.96 -51.33
N ALA A 187 16.98 35.40 -50.15
CA ALA A 187 17.34 36.10 -48.93
C ALA A 187 17.93 35.05 -47.98
N SER A 188 19.05 35.25 -47.31
CA SER A 188 20.06 36.29 -47.36
C SER A 188 21.28 35.65 -46.72
N ALA A 189 22.39 35.64 -47.44
CA ALA A 189 23.70 35.65 -46.83
C ALA A 189 24.20 37.09 -46.89
N LEU A 190 24.48 37.65 -45.73
CA LEU A 190 25.41 38.75 -45.49
C LEU A 190 26.38 38.18 -44.44
N SER A 191 27.69 38.30 -44.51
CA SER A 191 28.54 39.27 -45.21
C SER A 191 30.02 38.88 -45.05
N LEU A 192 30.87 39.69 -45.69
CA LEU A 192 32.24 40.10 -45.35
C LEU A 192 33.42 39.39 -46.05
N ASP A 193 33.87 40.08 -47.12
CA ASP A 193 35.22 40.60 -47.38
C ASP A 193 36.46 39.78 -46.99
N THR A 194 37.33 39.56 -47.98
CA THR A 194 38.67 40.17 -48.02
C THR A 194 39.45 39.86 -49.32
N SER A 195 40.17 40.89 -49.80
CA SER A 195 41.57 40.82 -50.26
C SER A 195 41.95 40.39 -51.70
N SER A 196 42.35 41.40 -52.49
CA SER A 196 43.69 41.56 -53.12
C SER A 196 44.15 40.69 -54.31
N CYS A 197 44.48 41.41 -55.42
CA CYS A 197 45.44 41.10 -56.51
C CYS A 197 45.07 39.90 -57.43
N ASP A 198 45.21 39.91 -58.76
CA ASP A 198 46.01 40.72 -59.69
C ASP A 198 45.67 40.36 -61.16
N VAL A 199 46.20 41.15 -62.10
CA VAL A 199 46.47 40.89 -63.54
C VAL A 199 45.37 41.08 -64.61
N VAL A 200 45.55 42.17 -65.35
CA VAL A 200 45.06 42.54 -66.70
C VAL A 200 45.57 41.57 -67.78
N PRO A 201 44.75 41.15 -68.78
CA PRO A 201 45.01 41.61 -70.16
C PRO A 201 43.80 41.68 -71.11
N GLY A 202 43.79 42.66 -72.01
CA GLY A 202 43.14 42.50 -73.32
C GLY A 202 42.36 43.70 -73.84
N LEU A 203 43.06 44.55 -74.60
CA LEU A 203 42.57 45.71 -75.34
C LEU A 203 41.44 45.39 -76.32
N LEU A 204 40.42 46.26 -76.41
CA LEU A 204 40.14 47.15 -77.57
C LEU A 204 38.74 47.79 -77.46
N PRO A 205 38.60 49.13 -77.51
CA PRO A 205 37.31 49.79 -77.63
C PRO A 205 36.93 49.96 -79.11
N SER A 206 35.82 49.34 -79.53
CA SER A 206 35.20 49.65 -80.81
C SER A 206 34.62 51.06 -80.76
N LYS A 207 35.29 51.96 -81.49
CA LYS A 207 34.79 53.26 -81.94
C LYS A 207 33.38 53.14 -82.48
N ASP A 208 32.62 54.20 -82.27
CA ASP A 208 31.33 54.51 -82.90
C ASP A 208 30.09 54.04 -82.15
N LYS A 209 29.79 54.74 -81.05
CA LYS A 209 28.47 55.38 -80.89
C LYS A 209 28.45 56.42 -79.77
N ALA A 210 28.20 57.66 -80.21
CA ALA A 210 27.53 58.74 -79.52
C ALA A 210 28.23 59.35 -78.28
N MET A 211 28.70 60.58 -78.48
CA MET A 211 28.77 61.63 -77.47
C MET A 211 27.48 61.64 -76.63
N MET A 212 27.49 60.97 -75.47
CA MET A 212 26.78 61.50 -74.32
C MET A 212 27.49 62.82 -73.99
N SER A 213 26.80 63.94 -74.17
CA SER A 213 27.30 65.24 -73.68
C SER A 213 27.72 65.09 -72.22
N LEU A 214 28.85 65.67 -71.82
CA LEU A 214 29.35 65.66 -70.44
C LEU A 214 28.24 66.02 -69.43
N SER A 215 27.30 66.89 -69.83
CA SER A 215 26.12 67.27 -69.05
C SER A 215 25.17 66.10 -68.76
N HIS A 216 24.99 65.16 -69.70
CA HIS A 216 24.13 63.99 -69.51
C HIS A 216 24.74 62.97 -68.55
N ALA A 217 26.06 62.76 -68.60
CA ALA A 217 26.76 61.90 -67.66
C ALA A 217 26.72 62.46 -66.22
N VAL A 218 26.81 63.77 -66.05
CA VAL A 218 26.70 64.43 -64.73
C VAL A 218 25.29 64.28 -64.15
N VAL A 219 24.23 64.42 -64.96
CA VAL A 219 22.85 64.20 -64.50
C VAL A 219 22.63 62.74 -64.11
N GLN A 220 23.10 61.78 -64.91
CA GLN A 220 23.03 60.37 -64.55
C GLN A 220 23.79 60.08 -63.25
N LEU A 221 24.95 60.69 -63.03
CA LEU A 221 25.71 60.52 -61.80
C LEU A 221 24.99 61.11 -60.59
N HIS A 222 24.31 62.26 -60.74
CA HIS A 222 23.48 62.85 -59.69
C HIS A 222 22.23 62.02 -59.39
N ASP A 223 21.59 61.45 -60.42
CA ASP A 223 20.45 60.54 -60.27
C ASP A 223 20.87 59.25 -59.56
N GLU A 224 22.01 58.67 -59.93
CA GLU A 224 22.58 57.51 -59.24
C GLU A 224 23.02 57.85 -57.81
N GLN A 225 23.60 59.02 -57.56
CA GLN A 225 23.89 59.50 -56.20
C GLN A 225 22.61 59.67 -55.37
N SER A 226 21.53 60.18 -55.96
CA SER A 226 20.25 60.36 -55.29
C SER A 226 19.59 59.02 -54.98
N LYS A 227 19.64 58.05 -55.92
CA LYS A 227 19.20 56.67 -55.67
C LYS A 227 20.03 55.99 -54.59
N THR A 228 21.35 56.20 -54.60
CA THR A 228 22.25 55.65 -53.59
C THR A 228 21.90 56.21 -52.22
N ALA A 229 21.69 57.53 -52.09
CA ALA A 229 21.28 58.16 -50.84
C ALA A 229 19.94 57.60 -50.32
N LEU A 230 18.96 57.41 -51.21
CA LEU A 230 17.64 56.88 -50.86
C LEU A 230 17.69 55.39 -50.46
N LEU A 231 18.58 54.61 -51.09
CA LEU A 231 18.85 53.24 -50.67
C LEU A 231 19.58 53.17 -49.33
N THR A 232 20.53 54.07 -49.06
CA THR A 232 21.22 54.16 -47.77
C THR A 232 20.23 54.48 -46.64
N GLU A 233 19.34 55.47 -46.83
CA GLU A 233 18.31 55.81 -45.85
C GLU A 233 17.37 54.61 -45.59
N LYS A 234 17.01 53.85 -46.63
CA LYS A 234 16.20 52.64 -46.48
C LYS A 234 16.94 51.51 -45.75
N ILE A 235 18.25 51.36 -45.96
CA ILE A 235 19.08 50.41 -45.23
C ILE A 235 19.17 50.81 -43.76
N GLU A 236 19.35 52.09 -43.45
CA GLU A 236 19.35 52.60 -42.07
C GLU A 236 18.03 52.31 -41.36
N GLN A 237 16.88 52.62 -41.99
CA GLN A 237 15.55 52.30 -41.45
C GLN A 237 15.36 50.80 -41.17
N LEU A 238 15.74 49.95 -42.13
CA LEU A 238 15.64 48.50 -41.95
C LEU A 238 16.59 47.99 -40.86
N THR A 239 17.76 48.62 -40.69
CA THR A 239 18.72 48.26 -39.64
C THR A 239 18.17 48.61 -38.26
N GLU A 240 17.58 49.80 -38.09
CA GLU A 240 16.92 50.19 -36.84
C GLU A 240 15.73 49.28 -36.49
N GLU A 241 14.92 48.90 -37.48
CA GLU A 241 13.82 47.93 -37.27
C GLU A 241 14.36 46.56 -36.85
N LEU A 242 15.46 46.10 -37.46
CA LEU A 242 16.07 44.80 -37.16
C LEU A 242 16.70 44.80 -35.76
N GLU A 243 17.34 45.89 -35.34
CA GLU A 243 17.83 46.07 -33.97
C GLU A 243 16.69 46.07 -32.95
N SER A 244 15.62 46.83 -33.21
CA SER A 244 14.41 46.86 -32.38
C SER A 244 13.79 45.47 -32.21
N LYS A 245 13.66 44.72 -33.32
CA LYS A 245 13.15 43.34 -33.29
C LYS A 245 14.09 42.38 -32.57
N THR A 246 15.40 42.56 -32.71
CA THR A 246 16.40 41.76 -32.00
C THR A 246 16.34 41.99 -30.49
N CYS A 247 16.13 43.24 -30.05
CA CYS A 247 15.89 43.55 -28.64
C CYS A 247 14.59 42.90 -28.12
N GLN A 248 13.49 42.96 -28.88
CA GLN A 248 12.23 42.28 -28.52
C GLN A 248 12.40 40.76 -28.39
N ILE A 249 13.20 40.13 -29.27
CA ILE A 249 13.47 38.69 -29.18
C ILE A 249 14.20 38.35 -27.89
N LYS A 250 15.24 39.12 -27.53
CA LYS A 250 15.99 38.90 -26.27
C LYS A 250 15.10 39.02 -25.04
N GLU A 251 14.21 40.03 -25.00
CA GLU A 251 13.25 40.18 -23.90
C GLU A 251 12.29 38.98 -23.81
N LEU A 252 11.81 38.49 -24.97
CA LEU A 252 10.95 37.30 -25.01
C LEU A 252 11.69 36.02 -24.59
N GLU A 253 12.96 35.88 -24.94
CA GLU A 253 13.82 34.77 -24.50
C GLU A 253 13.99 34.78 -22.98
N ASP A 254 14.23 35.95 -22.38
CA ASP A 254 14.33 36.12 -20.94
C ASP A 254 13.02 35.77 -20.22
N VAL A 255 11.88 36.24 -20.73
CA VAL A 255 10.56 35.86 -20.19
C VAL A 255 10.32 34.36 -20.33
N THR A 256 10.68 33.77 -21.47
CA THR A 256 10.51 32.33 -21.73
C THR A 256 11.39 31.50 -20.79
N SER A 257 12.61 31.93 -20.51
CA SER A 257 13.50 31.24 -19.56
C SER A 257 12.96 31.32 -18.12
N LYS A 258 12.39 32.47 -17.72
CA LYS A 258 11.76 32.66 -16.42
C LYS A 258 10.53 31.79 -16.25
N LEU A 259 9.65 31.73 -17.27
CA LEU A 259 8.47 30.87 -17.26
C LEU A 259 8.86 29.39 -17.21
N ARG A 260 9.87 28.95 -17.98
CA ARG A 260 10.38 27.57 -17.92
C ARG A 260 10.84 27.18 -16.52
N ARG A 261 11.53 28.08 -15.81
CA ARG A 261 11.95 27.85 -14.41
C ARG A 261 10.76 27.75 -13.46
N GLN A 262 9.74 28.58 -13.63
CA GLN A 262 8.53 28.52 -12.80
C GLN A 262 7.75 27.22 -13.02
N VAL A 263 7.69 26.73 -14.27
CA VAL A 263 7.06 25.44 -14.59
C VAL A 263 7.83 24.30 -13.92
N SER A 264 9.15 24.25 -14.03
CA SER A 264 9.93 23.17 -13.40
C SER A 264 9.82 23.20 -11.87
N GLU A 265 9.79 24.38 -11.24
CA GLU A 265 9.52 24.49 -9.81
C GLU A 265 8.11 24.02 -9.43
N ALA A 266 7.09 24.33 -10.25
CA ALA A 266 5.72 23.88 -10.01
C ALA A 266 5.60 22.35 -10.17
N GLU A 267 6.24 21.77 -11.18
CA GLU A 267 6.32 20.32 -11.40
C GLU A 267 6.99 19.62 -10.22
N ASN A 268 8.11 20.15 -9.72
CA ASN A 268 8.80 19.61 -8.55
C ASN A 268 7.93 19.67 -7.28
N ARG A 269 7.23 20.79 -7.05
CA ARG A 269 6.27 20.90 -5.92
C ARG A 269 5.13 19.91 -6.08
N ASN A 270 4.61 19.71 -7.29
CA ASN A 270 3.53 18.77 -7.55
C ASN A 270 3.98 17.32 -7.36
N ALA A 271 5.20 16.97 -7.77
CA ALA A 271 5.81 15.66 -7.52
C ALA A 271 5.97 15.39 -6.01
N ALA A 272 6.42 16.39 -5.25
CA ALA A 272 6.55 16.29 -3.79
C ALA A 272 5.19 16.10 -3.11
N ILE A 273 4.17 16.89 -3.46
CA ILE A 273 2.80 16.74 -2.94
C ILE A 273 2.25 15.36 -3.27
N THR A 274 2.46 14.89 -4.50
CA THR A 274 2.01 13.54 -4.92
C THR A 274 2.70 12.44 -4.12
N SER A 275 4.01 12.55 -3.88
CA SER A 275 4.74 11.59 -3.04
C SER A 275 4.28 11.61 -1.57
N GLN A 276 3.93 12.78 -1.05
CA GLN A 276 3.39 12.93 0.30
C GLN A 276 1.95 12.37 0.40
N ALA A 277 1.13 12.57 -0.62
CA ALA A 277 -0.23 12.05 -0.65
C ALA A 277 -0.24 10.51 -0.71
N THR A 278 0.63 9.92 -1.54
CA THR A 278 0.76 8.46 -1.66
C THR A 278 1.29 7.80 -0.39
N THR A 279 2.27 8.42 0.28
CA THR A 279 2.77 7.93 1.59
C THR A 279 1.70 8.00 2.68
N LYS A 280 1.00 9.15 2.82
CA LYS A 280 -0.11 9.27 3.77
C LYS A 280 -1.25 8.30 3.46
N GLN A 281 -1.53 8.04 2.19
CA GLN A 281 -2.53 7.05 1.81
C GLN A 281 -2.13 5.64 2.28
N ALA A 282 -0.87 5.24 2.08
CA ALA A 282 -0.38 3.94 2.56
C ALA A 282 -0.41 3.83 4.12
N GLU A 283 -0.08 4.91 4.83
CA GLU A 283 -0.20 4.97 6.29
C GLU A 283 -1.66 4.82 6.77
N LEU A 284 -2.61 5.44 6.07
CA LEU A 284 -4.04 5.30 6.40
C LEU A 284 -4.57 3.90 6.07
N GLU A 285 -4.16 3.30 4.96
CA GLU A 285 -4.54 1.94 4.58
C GLU A 285 -4.02 0.91 5.59
N THR A 286 -2.76 1.05 6.04
CA THR A 286 -2.19 0.19 7.08
C THR A 286 -2.90 0.35 8.42
N ALA A 287 -3.15 1.58 8.87
CA ALA A 287 -3.90 1.84 10.11
C ALA A 287 -5.35 1.30 10.06
N LEU A 288 -6.00 1.33 8.90
CA LEU A 288 -7.32 0.73 8.70
C LEU A 288 -7.28 -0.80 8.84
N LEU A 289 -6.30 -1.47 8.22
CA LEU A 289 -6.14 -2.91 8.33
C LEU A 289 -5.85 -3.36 9.78
N GLU A 290 -5.04 -2.61 10.52
CA GLU A 290 -4.78 -2.86 11.94
C GLU A 290 -6.04 -2.74 12.79
N LYS A 291 -6.85 -1.68 12.56
CA LYS A 291 -8.14 -1.53 13.25
C LYS A 291 -9.13 -2.64 12.91
N GLU A 292 -9.19 -3.07 11.65
CA GLU A 292 -10.03 -4.20 11.24
C GLU A 292 -9.59 -5.52 11.89
N ALA A 293 -8.28 -5.74 12.05
CA ALA A 293 -7.76 -6.91 12.74
C ALA A 293 -8.15 -6.89 14.23
N LEU A 294 -8.07 -5.73 14.89
CA LEU A 294 -8.47 -5.56 16.29
C LEU A 294 -9.98 -5.78 16.48
N VAL A 295 -10.81 -5.26 15.57
CA VAL A 295 -12.27 -5.50 15.60
C VAL A 295 -12.58 -6.99 15.45
N ARG A 296 -11.91 -7.70 14.53
CA ARG A 296 -12.06 -9.15 14.37
C ARG A 296 -11.65 -9.92 15.62
N ALA A 297 -10.56 -9.53 16.27
CA ALA A 297 -10.11 -10.15 17.51
C ALA A 297 -11.12 -9.94 18.66
N LEU A 298 -11.63 -8.72 18.82
CA LEU A 298 -12.66 -8.41 19.82
C LEU A 298 -13.97 -9.15 19.54
N GLN A 299 -14.36 -9.26 18.27
CA GLN A 299 -15.54 -10.03 17.89
C GLN A 299 -15.40 -11.51 18.25
N GLY A 300 -14.24 -12.12 17.97
CA GLY A 300 -13.95 -13.49 18.39
C GLY A 300 -13.98 -13.69 19.91
N GLN A 301 -13.51 -12.71 20.69
CA GLN A 301 -13.63 -12.73 22.15
C GLN A 301 -15.09 -12.66 22.61
N CYS A 302 -15.90 -11.78 22.01
CA CYS A 302 -17.33 -11.69 22.31
C CYS A 302 -18.07 -13.00 22.01
N GLU A 303 -17.81 -13.61 20.85
CA GLU A 303 -18.39 -14.89 20.46
C GLU A 303 -17.99 -16.01 21.43
N SER A 304 -16.72 -16.06 21.83
CA SER A 304 -16.24 -17.01 22.85
C SER A 304 -16.94 -16.80 24.21
N LYS A 305 -17.15 -15.56 24.63
CA LYS A 305 -17.83 -15.25 25.90
C LYS A 305 -19.32 -15.58 25.85
N VAL A 306 -19.97 -15.39 24.69
CA VAL A 306 -21.35 -15.83 24.48
C VAL A 306 -21.46 -17.34 24.59
N ALA A 307 -20.55 -18.09 23.98
CA ALA A 307 -20.53 -19.56 24.09
C ALA A 307 -20.33 -20.03 25.54
N GLU A 308 -19.45 -19.38 26.31
CA GLU A 308 -19.24 -19.64 27.74
C GLU A 308 -20.51 -19.39 28.56
N ILE A 309 -21.20 -18.26 28.31
CA ILE A 309 -22.48 -17.95 28.98
C ILE A 309 -23.54 -19.01 28.66
N GLU A 310 -23.63 -19.46 27.40
CA GLU A 310 -24.57 -20.50 27.01
C GLU A 310 -24.26 -21.85 27.68
N GLU A 311 -22.98 -22.19 27.83
CA GLU A 311 -22.55 -23.37 28.57
C GLU A 311 -22.90 -23.29 30.06
N LEU A 312 -22.62 -22.16 30.70
CA LEU A 312 -22.98 -21.92 32.10
C LEU A 312 -24.51 -21.97 32.31
N ARG A 313 -25.30 -21.42 31.38
CA ARG A 313 -26.77 -21.54 31.41
C ARG A 313 -27.24 -22.99 31.31
N ARG A 314 -26.63 -23.80 30.43
CA ARG A 314 -26.93 -25.24 30.30
C ARG A 314 -26.54 -26.01 31.57
N ALA A 315 -25.41 -25.68 32.19
CA ALA A 315 -24.97 -26.29 33.43
C ALA A 315 -25.93 -25.95 34.58
N LEU A 316 -26.35 -24.68 34.69
CA LEU A 316 -27.29 -24.23 35.71
C LEU A 316 -28.66 -24.91 35.60
N LEU A 317 -29.21 -25.01 34.38
CA LEU A 317 -30.46 -25.76 34.15
C LEU A 317 -30.36 -27.24 34.54
N THR A 318 -29.19 -27.85 34.32
CA THR A 318 -28.93 -29.24 34.73
C THR A 318 -28.87 -29.36 36.26
N ALA A 319 -28.20 -28.42 36.93
CA ALA A 319 -28.11 -28.36 38.38
C ALA A 319 -29.49 -28.14 39.04
N GLU A 320 -30.33 -27.27 38.48
CA GLU A 320 -31.71 -27.06 38.94
C GLU A 320 -32.54 -28.34 38.83
N LYS A 321 -32.50 -29.03 37.68
CA LYS A 321 -33.18 -30.32 37.48
C LYS A 321 -32.73 -31.38 38.49
N ASN A 322 -31.44 -31.41 38.81
CA ASN A 322 -30.88 -32.33 39.80
C ASN A 322 -31.35 -31.97 41.22
N SER A 323 -31.39 -30.68 41.56
CA SER A 323 -31.94 -30.19 42.84
C SER A 323 -33.43 -30.52 42.99
N ASP A 324 -34.22 -30.34 41.93
CA ASP A 324 -35.64 -30.71 41.93
C ASP A 324 -35.85 -32.22 42.05
N ARG A 325 -34.96 -33.03 41.45
CA ARG A 325 -34.98 -34.49 41.63
C ARG A 325 -34.64 -34.87 43.06
N ALA A 326 -33.53 -34.35 43.61
CA ALA A 326 -33.14 -34.62 44.99
C ALA A 326 -34.22 -34.19 45.99
N ARG A 327 -34.92 -33.07 45.75
CA ARG A 327 -36.08 -32.65 46.56
C ARG A 327 -37.24 -33.62 46.50
N ARG A 328 -37.56 -34.17 45.32
CA ARG A 328 -38.59 -35.21 45.18
C ARG A 328 -38.19 -36.50 45.87
N ASP A 329 -36.96 -36.97 45.62
CA ASP A 329 -36.44 -38.19 46.24
C ASP A 329 -36.42 -38.07 47.78
N TYR A 330 -36.06 -36.90 48.31
CA TYR A 330 -36.12 -36.63 49.75
C TYR A 330 -37.55 -36.61 50.30
N ALA A 331 -38.50 -36.00 49.58
CA ALA A 331 -39.90 -35.99 49.99
C ALA A 331 -40.51 -37.41 49.98
N GLU A 332 -40.19 -38.21 48.97
CA GLU A 332 -40.58 -39.63 48.89
C GLU A 332 -39.99 -40.42 50.06
N LEU A 333 -38.70 -40.24 50.35
CA LEU A 333 -38.04 -40.89 51.49
C LEU A 333 -38.73 -40.49 52.82
N LEU A 334 -38.98 -39.20 53.02
CA LEU A 334 -39.66 -38.70 54.23
C LEU A 334 -41.06 -39.31 54.37
N GLN A 335 -41.81 -39.42 53.27
CA GLN A 335 -43.12 -40.07 53.25
C GLN A 335 -43.03 -41.57 53.57
N THR A 336 -42.06 -42.29 53.02
CA THR A 336 -41.85 -43.71 53.34
C THR A 336 -41.48 -43.90 54.81
N TRP A 337 -40.68 -43.01 55.37
CA TRP A 337 -40.30 -43.04 56.78
C TRP A 337 -41.48 -42.73 57.71
N GLN A 338 -42.29 -41.71 57.40
CA GLN A 338 -43.53 -41.40 58.12
C GLN A 338 -44.53 -42.57 58.05
N ASN A 339 -44.68 -43.21 56.89
CA ASN A 339 -45.53 -44.39 56.76
C ASN A 339 -45.01 -45.55 57.62
N TYR A 340 -43.69 -45.76 57.66
CA TYR A 340 -43.07 -46.75 58.53
C TYR A 340 -43.34 -46.45 60.01
N GLU A 341 -43.11 -45.21 60.45
CA GLU A 341 -43.37 -44.78 61.83
C GLU A 341 -44.84 -44.97 62.23
N ASN A 342 -45.77 -44.49 61.40
CA ASN A 342 -47.22 -44.67 61.60
C ASN A 342 -47.66 -46.15 61.58
N SER A 343 -46.98 -47.00 60.80
CA SER A 343 -47.26 -48.45 60.78
C SER A 343 -46.69 -49.19 61.99
N ASN A 344 -45.62 -48.66 62.59
CA ASN A 344 -44.97 -49.24 63.76
C ASN A 344 -45.78 -48.98 65.05
N ASP A 345 -46.54 -47.88 65.09
CA ASP A 345 -47.53 -47.58 66.15
C ASP A 345 -48.73 -48.55 66.17
N ALA A 346 -48.99 -49.24 65.06
CA ALA A 346 -50.01 -50.30 64.98
C ALA A 346 -49.53 -51.68 65.45
N GLY A 347 -48.27 -51.81 65.92
CA GLY A 347 -47.75 -53.02 66.54
C GLY A 347 -47.43 -54.17 65.58
N GLU A 348 -47.51 -53.97 64.27
CA GLU A 348 -47.04 -54.96 63.29
C GLU A 348 -45.63 -54.58 62.82
N ARG A 349 -44.62 -55.23 63.41
CA ARG A 349 -43.29 -55.36 62.79
C ARG A 349 -43.44 -56.10 61.46
N THR A 350 -43.85 -55.38 60.42
CA THR A 350 -43.74 -55.84 59.05
C THR A 350 -42.25 -55.82 58.73
N PHE A 351 -41.59 -56.96 58.99
CA PHE A 351 -40.41 -57.33 58.24
C PHE A 351 -40.76 -57.09 56.78
N VAL A 352 -40.07 -56.14 56.14
CA VAL A 352 -40.03 -56.04 54.69
C VAL A 352 -39.42 -57.37 54.23
N ARG A 353 -40.27 -58.37 54.04
CA ARG A 353 -39.96 -59.50 53.19
C ARG A 353 -39.79 -58.83 51.84
N VAL A 354 -38.53 -58.64 51.44
CA VAL A 354 -38.16 -58.38 50.05
C VAL A 354 -38.82 -59.52 49.29
N GLU A 355 -40.03 -59.28 48.80
CA GLU A 355 -40.66 -60.21 47.88
C GLU A 355 -39.64 -60.36 46.77
N GLN A 356 -39.17 -61.59 46.63
CA GLN A 356 -38.30 -62.00 45.56
C GLN A 356 -39.15 -61.85 44.29
N GLN A 357 -39.27 -60.62 43.79
CA GLN A 357 -39.90 -60.30 42.52
C GLN A 357 -39.29 -61.26 41.52
N SER A 358 -40.14 -62.03 40.83
CA SER A 358 -39.75 -63.19 40.05
C SER A 358 -38.41 -62.94 39.35
N GLY A 359 -37.38 -63.72 39.70
CA GLY A 359 -36.00 -63.47 39.27
C GLY A 359 -35.85 -63.32 37.76
N ALA A 360 -36.79 -63.85 36.97
CA ALA A 360 -36.83 -63.71 35.51
C ALA A 360 -37.11 -62.29 34.99
N ALA A 361 -37.83 -61.43 35.73
CA ALA A 361 -38.09 -60.04 35.31
C ALA A 361 -36.89 -59.14 35.67
N ALA A 362 -36.48 -59.18 36.95
CA ALA A 362 -35.31 -58.44 37.42
C ALA A 362 -34.02 -58.83 36.68
N TRP A 363 -33.83 -60.12 36.34
CA TRP A 363 -32.68 -60.56 35.55
C TRP A 363 -32.74 -60.06 34.09
N ARG A 364 -33.94 -59.98 33.49
CA ARG A 364 -34.08 -59.38 32.14
C ARG A 364 -33.76 -57.89 32.12
N ASP A 365 -34.17 -57.16 33.15
CA ASP A 365 -33.87 -55.73 33.28
C ASP A 365 -32.38 -55.50 33.60
N ALA A 366 -31.78 -56.30 34.47
CA ALA A 366 -30.34 -56.27 34.75
C ALA A 366 -29.51 -56.59 33.49
N GLU A 367 -29.92 -57.60 32.71
CA GLU A 367 -29.26 -57.97 31.46
C GLU A 367 -29.42 -56.89 30.37
N LYS A 368 -30.58 -56.22 30.32
CA LYS A 368 -30.81 -55.07 29.42
C LYS A 368 -29.92 -53.88 29.80
N MET A 369 -29.82 -53.57 31.09
CA MET A 369 -28.93 -52.52 31.61
C MET A 369 -27.46 -52.85 31.36
N LYS A 370 -27.06 -54.11 31.53
CA LYS A 370 -25.71 -54.59 31.21
C LYS A 370 -25.38 -54.37 29.73
N ARG A 371 -26.28 -54.77 28.81
CA ARG A 371 -26.08 -54.55 27.37
C ARG A 371 -26.06 -53.07 27.00
N GLN A 372 -26.82 -52.23 27.70
CA GLN A 372 -26.79 -50.78 27.49
C GLN A 372 -25.47 -50.18 27.97
N SER A 373 -24.97 -50.61 29.13
CA SER A 373 -23.67 -50.21 29.66
C SER A 373 -22.52 -50.65 28.75
N GLU A 374 -22.57 -51.88 28.22
CA GLU A 374 -21.58 -52.38 27.25
C GLU A 374 -21.57 -51.55 25.95
N ARG A 375 -22.75 -51.18 25.44
CA ARG A 375 -22.85 -50.29 24.27
C ARG A 375 -22.30 -48.89 24.56
N GLN A 376 -22.59 -48.33 25.73
CA GLN A 376 -22.04 -47.04 26.12
C GLN A 376 -20.52 -47.08 26.30
N ALA A 377 -19.99 -48.18 26.85
CA ALA A 377 -18.55 -48.38 26.97
C ALA A 377 -17.87 -48.49 25.59
N GLN A 378 -18.51 -49.17 24.62
CA GLN A 378 -18.03 -49.24 23.23
C GLN A 378 -18.05 -47.85 22.56
N GLU A 379 -19.14 -47.09 22.69
CA GLU A 379 -19.23 -45.74 22.14
C GLU A 379 -18.17 -44.80 22.74
N LEU A 380 -17.91 -44.90 24.04
CA LEU A 380 -16.84 -44.14 24.70
C LEU A 380 -15.46 -44.54 24.18
N ALA A 381 -15.18 -45.83 24.01
CA ALA A 381 -13.92 -46.30 23.45
C ALA A 381 -13.70 -45.81 22.00
N GLU A 382 -14.76 -45.76 21.18
CA GLU A 382 -14.70 -45.19 19.83
C GLU A 382 -14.42 -43.69 19.85
N ARG A 383 -15.06 -42.94 20.75
CA ARG A 383 -14.81 -41.50 20.94
C ARG A 383 -13.39 -41.23 21.43
N GLU A 384 -12.87 -42.05 22.34
CA GLU A 384 -11.49 -41.95 22.82
C GLU A 384 -10.47 -42.20 21.69
N SER A 385 -10.73 -43.19 20.83
CA SER A 385 -9.92 -43.45 19.64
C SER A 385 -9.93 -42.25 18.67
N GLN A 386 -11.10 -41.64 18.43
CA GLN A 386 -11.22 -40.43 17.61
C GLN A 386 -10.46 -39.24 18.22
N ILE A 387 -10.54 -39.05 19.55
CA ILE A 387 -9.79 -38.01 20.26
C ILE A 387 -8.28 -38.26 20.12
N GLN A 388 -7.83 -39.51 20.21
CA GLN A 388 -6.42 -39.84 20.04
C GLN A 388 -5.94 -39.56 18.62
N ALA A 389 -6.73 -39.88 17.59
CA ALA A 389 -6.41 -39.55 16.20
C ALA A 389 -6.34 -38.02 15.99
N LEU A 390 -7.29 -37.27 16.53
CA LEU A 390 -7.27 -35.79 16.47
C LEU A 390 -6.07 -35.21 17.20
N ARG A 391 -5.68 -35.77 18.35
CA ARG A 391 -4.46 -35.34 19.06
C ARG A 391 -3.20 -35.57 18.23
N GLN A 392 -3.09 -36.71 17.55
CA GLN A 392 -1.97 -36.98 16.65
C GLN A 392 -1.94 -35.98 15.48
N GLU A 393 -3.09 -35.65 14.92
CA GLU A 393 -3.18 -34.66 13.84
C GLU A 393 -2.82 -33.24 14.32
N VAL A 394 -3.26 -32.85 15.52
CA VAL A 394 -2.86 -31.57 16.12
C VAL A 394 -1.34 -31.50 16.33
N GLU A 395 -0.72 -32.58 16.81
CA GLU A 395 0.75 -32.63 16.96
C GLU A 395 1.47 -32.58 15.62
N ARG A 396 0.91 -33.19 14.56
CA ARG A 396 1.44 -33.08 13.20
C ARG A 396 1.35 -31.63 12.70
N LEU A 397 0.19 -30.99 12.86
CA LEU A 397 -0.01 -29.59 12.46
C LEU A 397 0.87 -28.61 13.24
N LYS A 398 1.12 -28.86 14.54
CA LYS A 398 2.06 -28.05 15.32
C LYS A 398 3.47 -28.10 14.72
N LYS A 399 3.96 -29.28 14.33
CA LYS A 399 5.26 -29.43 13.66
C LYS A 399 5.31 -28.68 12.32
N ASP A 400 4.21 -28.70 11.55
CA ASP A 400 4.13 -27.92 10.32
C ASP A 400 4.16 -26.41 10.59
N LEU A 401 3.49 -25.95 11.65
CA LEU A 401 3.49 -24.54 12.05
C LEU A 401 4.85 -24.06 12.58
N GLU A 402 5.64 -24.95 13.21
CA GLU A 402 7.02 -24.65 13.63
C GLU A 402 7.95 -24.33 12.45
N LEU A 403 7.57 -24.73 11.21
CA LEU A 403 8.30 -24.38 9.99
C LEU A 403 7.98 -22.97 9.45
N LEU A 404 6.92 -22.30 9.93
CA LEU A 404 6.56 -20.97 9.43
C LEU A 404 7.61 -19.90 9.79
N PRO A 405 8.10 -19.76 11.04
CA PRO A 405 9.12 -18.77 11.38
C PRO A 405 10.41 -18.86 10.54
N PRO A 406 11.03 -20.04 10.32
CA PRO A 406 12.23 -20.12 9.48
C PRO A 406 11.94 -19.82 8.00
N LEU A 407 10.78 -20.22 7.46
CA LEU A 407 10.39 -19.86 6.09
C LEU A 407 10.17 -18.36 5.95
N GLN A 408 9.55 -17.72 6.93
CA GLN A 408 9.38 -16.27 6.96
C GLN A 408 10.74 -15.56 6.99
N ALA A 409 11.66 -16.01 7.85
CA ALA A 409 13.02 -15.48 7.91
C ALA A 409 13.77 -15.66 6.57
N GLN A 410 13.58 -16.80 5.89
CA GLN A 410 14.17 -17.03 4.57
C GLN A 410 13.63 -16.07 3.52
N VAL A 411 12.32 -15.81 3.50
CA VAL A 411 11.72 -14.82 2.58
C VAL A 411 12.25 -13.41 2.87
N ASP A 412 12.41 -13.05 4.15
CA ASP A 412 12.91 -11.74 4.52
C ASP A 412 14.39 -11.56 4.11
N VAL A 413 15.22 -12.60 4.25
CA VAL A 413 16.59 -12.60 3.71
C VAL A 413 16.59 -12.41 2.19
N TYR A 414 15.77 -13.16 1.45
CA TYR A 414 15.70 -13.00 -0.01
C TYR A 414 15.17 -11.63 -0.45
N ARG A 415 14.26 -11.02 0.31
CA ARG A 415 13.84 -9.63 0.06
C ARG A 415 15.00 -8.66 0.24
N THR A 416 15.76 -8.80 1.32
CA THR A 416 16.93 -7.94 1.56
C THR A 416 18.02 -8.14 0.50
N ASP A 417 18.28 -9.37 0.08
CA ASP A 417 19.25 -9.68 -0.98
C ASP A 417 18.78 -9.10 -2.32
N TYR A 418 17.49 -9.21 -2.64
CA TYR A 418 16.92 -8.62 -3.84
C TYR A 418 17.02 -7.08 -3.85
N ASP A 419 16.69 -6.43 -2.74
CA ASP A 419 16.74 -4.97 -2.64
C ASP A 419 18.18 -4.44 -2.70
N THR A 420 19.13 -5.13 -2.08
CA THR A 420 20.56 -4.79 -2.17
C THR A 420 21.08 -4.95 -3.59
N GLU A 421 20.81 -6.07 -4.25
CA GLU A 421 21.17 -6.30 -5.65
C GLU A 421 20.53 -5.27 -6.59
N ARG A 422 19.25 -4.95 -6.37
CA ARG A 422 18.54 -3.91 -7.15
C ARG A 422 19.16 -2.52 -6.95
N ASN A 423 19.57 -2.18 -5.73
CA ASN A 423 20.26 -0.92 -5.44
C ASN A 423 21.63 -0.87 -6.13
N LEU A 424 22.40 -1.96 -6.07
CA LEU A 424 23.70 -2.07 -6.73
C LEU A 424 23.57 -1.94 -8.25
N ARG A 425 22.57 -2.59 -8.87
CA ARG A 425 22.29 -2.43 -10.30
C ARG A 425 21.98 -0.99 -10.69
N ARG A 426 21.16 -0.28 -9.91
CA ARG A 426 20.89 1.15 -10.15
C ARG A 426 22.17 2.00 -10.08
N GLN A 427 23.08 1.69 -9.16
CA GLN A 427 24.38 2.38 -9.08
C GLN A 427 25.30 2.05 -10.27
N LEU A 428 25.27 0.80 -10.74
CA LEU A 428 26.00 0.41 -11.94
C LEU A 428 25.43 1.08 -13.19
N GLU A 429 24.11 1.18 -13.31
CA GLU A 429 23.46 1.88 -14.42
C GLU A 429 23.83 3.37 -14.45
N THR A 430 23.86 4.05 -13.29
CA THR A 430 24.29 5.46 -13.24
C THR A 430 25.76 5.64 -13.61
N THR A 431 26.65 4.77 -13.14
CA THR A 431 28.07 4.82 -13.52
C THR A 431 28.31 4.49 -15.00
N VAL A 432 27.59 3.51 -15.56
CA VAL A 432 27.60 3.23 -17.00
C VAL A 432 27.14 4.45 -17.79
N GLN A 433 26.05 5.09 -17.37
CA GLN A 433 25.57 6.29 -18.05
C GLN A 433 26.59 7.44 -18.00
N GLN A 434 27.25 7.64 -16.86
CA GLN A 434 28.34 8.61 -16.74
C GLN A 434 29.48 8.30 -17.71
N HIS A 435 29.91 7.03 -17.79
CA HIS A 435 30.93 6.61 -18.74
C HIS A 435 30.51 6.80 -20.20
N LEU A 436 29.25 6.52 -20.55
CA LEU A 436 28.73 6.79 -21.89
C LEU A 436 28.78 8.27 -22.25
N ASN A 437 28.34 9.15 -21.34
CA ASN A 437 28.43 10.60 -21.54
C ASN A 437 29.89 11.04 -21.72
N THR A 438 30.81 10.51 -20.90
CA THR A 438 32.25 10.83 -21.00
C THR A 438 32.83 10.38 -22.35
N ILE A 439 32.43 9.19 -22.83
CA ILE A 439 32.83 8.68 -24.15
C ILE A 439 32.28 9.57 -25.26
N GLU A 440 31.05 10.06 -25.14
CA GLU A 440 30.43 10.96 -26.10
C GLU A 440 31.16 12.31 -26.15
N GLU A 441 31.46 12.92 -25.00
CA GLU A 441 32.29 14.13 -24.92
C GLU A 441 33.68 13.94 -25.56
N LEU A 442 34.35 12.82 -25.29
CA LEU A 442 35.64 12.50 -25.90
C LEU A 442 35.52 12.29 -27.41
N ARG A 443 34.43 11.68 -27.89
CA ARG A 443 34.16 11.54 -29.32
C ARG A 443 33.93 12.89 -29.98
N GLU A 444 33.19 13.80 -29.34
CA GLU A 444 33.01 15.17 -29.83
C GLU A 444 34.36 15.91 -29.91
N GLN A 445 35.21 15.78 -28.89
CA GLN A 445 36.56 16.37 -28.91
C GLN A 445 37.44 15.79 -30.02
N ILE A 446 37.42 14.45 -30.21
CA ILE A 446 38.15 13.81 -31.31
C ILE A 446 37.61 14.28 -32.66
N THR A 447 36.30 14.43 -32.80
CA THR A 447 35.66 14.91 -34.04
C THR A 447 36.06 16.36 -34.31
N ALA A 448 36.07 17.23 -33.29
CA ALA A 448 36.52 18.61 -33.39
C ALA A 448 38.01 18.73 -33.75
N LEU A 449 38.85 17.78 -33.31
CA LEU A 449 40.27 17.71 -33.69
C LEU A 449 40.50 17.09 -35.08
N GLN A 450 39.56 16.27 -35.56
CA GLN A 450 39.60 15.62 -36.88
C GLN A 450 38.93 16.45 -37.98
N GLU A 451 38.11 17.45 -37.64
CA GLU A 451 37.66 18.44 -38.62
C GLU A 451 38.87 19.23 -39.15
N PRO A 452 39.21 19.10 -40.44
CA PRO A 452 40.30 19.87 -41.01
C PRO A 452 39.94 21.36 -41.02
N PRO A 453 40.93 22.26 -40.95
CA PRO A 453 40.67 23.69 -41.09
C PRO A 453 39.96 23.97 -42.42
N PRO A 454 39.12 25.02 -42.52
CA PRO A 454 38.35 25.34 -43.73
C PRO A 454 39.20 25.84 -44.92
N GLU A 455 40.49 25.53 -44.96
CA GLU A 455 41.37 25.78 -46.09
C GLU A 455 41.91 24.43 -46.60
N LEU A 456 41.80 24.20 -47.92
CA LEU A 456 42.13 22.96 -48.67
C LEU A 456 40.97 21.99 -48.98
N ARG A 457 39.78 22.51 -49.29
CA ARG A 457 38.87 21.84 -50.22
C ARG A 457 38.80 22.58 -51.55
N SER A 458 39.89 22.49 -52.31
CA SER A 458 39.82 22.65 -53.75
C SER A 458 40.82 21.74 -54.44
N SER A 459 40.30 21.03 -55.45
CA SER A 459 41.01 20.46 -56.59
C SER A 459 41.71 19.11 -56.41
N HIS A 460 40.95 18.02 -56.60
CA HIS A 460 41.40 16.96 -57.52
C HIS A 460 40.22 16.31 -58.28
N SER A 461 40.09 16.75 -59.53
CA SER A 461 39.81 16.00 -60.76
C SER A 461 38.82 14.81 -60.75
N SER A 462 37.74 15.08 -61.47
CA SER A 462 36.96 14.18 -62.31
C SER A 462 37.75 13.16 -63.16
N SER A 463 37.34 11.89 -63.11
CA SER A 463 37.22 10.96 -64.26
C SER A 463 36.40 9.74 -63.81
N GLN A 464 35.10 9.64 -64.13
CA GLN A 464 34.56 8.96 -65.32
C GLN A 464 35.02 7.49 -65.47
N ARG A 465 34.22 6.52 -65.00
CA ARG A 465 33.35 5.69 -65.85
C ARG A 465 32.72 4.53 -65.07
N SER A 466 31.44 4.37 -65.37
CA SER A 466 30.53 3.32 -65.00
C SER A 466 31.07 1.92 -65.28
N SER A 467 30.89 1.00 -64.33
CA SER A 467 30.50 -0.39 -64.59
C SER A 467 29.81 -0.92 -63.34
N GLU A 468 28.64 -1.48 -63.59
CA GLU A 468 27.73 -2.08 -62.64
C GLU A 468 28.40 -3.25 -61.90
N SER A 469 28.00 -3.43 -60.63
CA SER A 469 27.56 -4.72 -60.04
C SER A 469 27.94 -4.84 -58.57
N ASN A 470 26.88 -5.05 -57.77
CA ASN A 470 26.84 -5.66 -56.43
C ASN A 470 26.91 -4.71 -55.23
N SER A 471 25.70 -4.31 -54.86
CA SER A 471 25.28 -3.77 -53.58
C SER A 471 25.55 -4.73 -52.41
N ALA A 472 25.73 -4.10 -51.26
CA ALA A 472 25.43 -4.55 -49.91
C ALA A 472 26.52 -5.27 -49.10
N SER A 473 27.18 -4.42 -48.32
CA SER A 473 27.20 -4.48 -46.85
C SER A 473 28.37 -5.21 -46.17
N ALA A 474 29.20 -4.34 -45.59
CA ALA A 474 30.08 -4.57 -44.48
C ALA A 474 29.52 -5.52 -43.40
N GLN A 475 30.35 -6.45 -42.96
CA GLN A 475 30.85 -6.46 -41.58
C GLN A 475 32.11 -7.34 -41.51
N GLN A 476 33.26 -6.67 -41.35
CA GLN A 476 34.51 -7.31 -40.99
C GLN A 476 34.41 -7.83 -39.55
N THR A 477 34.59 -9.13 -39.45
CA THR A 477 34.95 -9.88 -38.26
C THR A 477 36.32 -9.45 -37.75
N SER A 478 36.46 -9.23 -36.43
CA SER A 478 37.65 -9.63 -35.65
C SER A 478 37.55 -9.10 -34.22
N ALA A 479 36.88 -9.85 -33.34
CA ALA A 479 37.22 -10.07 -31.93
C ALA A 479 35.96 -10.51 -31.15
N GLN A 480 35.59 -11.79 -31.24
CA GLN A 480 34.77 -12.49 -30.24
C GLN A 480 34.55 -13.94 -30.70
N ALA A 481 35.63 -14.72 -30.70
CA ALA A 481 35.53 -16.17 -30.57
C ALA A 481 36.01 -16.52 -29.17
N MET A 482 35.22 -16.13 -28.16
CA MET A 482 35.16 -16.88 -26.92
C MET A 482 33.89 -17.71 -27.05
N GLU A 483 34.07 -18.99 -27.35
CA GLU A 483 33.02 -20.01 -27.29
C GLU A 483 32.37 -19.92 -25.90
N SER A 484 31.23 -19.24 -25.83
CA SER A 484 30.45 -19.10 -24.60
C SER A 484 29.67 -20.39 -24.39
N LEU A 485 30.40 -21.37 -23.86
CA LEU A 485 29.85 -22.60 -23.30
C LEU A 485 28.96 -22.23 -22.11
N LEU A 486 27.65 -22.23 -22.32
CA LEU A 486 26.65 -21.89 -21.31
C LEU A 486 26.09 -23.17 -20.69
N PRO A 487 26.40 -23.49 -19.41
CA PRO A 487 25.86 -24.65 -18.73
C PRO A 487 24.42 -24.41 -18.27
N CYS A 488 23.53 -25.37 -18.55
CA CYS A 488 22.16 -25.38 -18.06
C CYS A 488 22.13 -25.55 -16.52
N PRO A 489 21.47 -24.68 -15.76
CA PRO A 489 21.44 -24.77 -14.29
C PRO A 489 20.64 -25.98 -13.76
N LEU A 490 19.87 -26.66 -14.61
CA LEU A 490 19.00 -27.79 -14.20
C LEU A 490 19.67 -29.15 -14.39
N CYS A 491 20.40 -29.36 -15.49
CA CYS A 491 21.04 -30.65 -15.81
C CYS A 491 22.56 -30.54 -16.04
N MET A 492 23.13 -29.33 -15.99
CA MET A 492 24.54 -29.02 -16.23
C MET A 492 25.06 -29.32 -17.64
N GLU A 493 24.18 -29.62 -18.61
CA GLU A 493 24.59 -29.73 -20.02
C GLU A 493 25.06 -28.39 -20.59
N VAL A 494 26.13 -28.45 -21.36
CA VAL A 494 26.83 -27.27 -21.86
C VAL A 494 26.43 -27.02 -23.31
N CYS A 495 25.79 -25.89 -23.56
CA CYS A 495 25.35 -25.51 -24.91
C CYS A 495 26.39 -24.61 -25.58
N ALA A 496 26.74 -24.94 -26.82
CA ALA A 496 27.75 -24.21 -27.61
C ALA A 496 27.25 -22.84 -28.11
N THR A 497 25.95 -22.60 -28.13
CA THR A 497 25.35 -21.34 -28.58
C THR A 497 24.20 -20.91 -27.67
N ARG A 498 24.00 -19.60 -27.56
CA ARG A 498 22.93 -19.00 -26.74
C ARG A 498 21.52 -19.47 -27.15
N SER A 499 21.28 -19.69 -28.44
CA SER A 499 19.98 -20.18 -28.93
C SER A 499 19.71 -21.63 -28.48
N LEU A 500 20.72 -22.50 -28.51
CA LEU A 500 20.61 -23.86 -28.00
C LEU A 500 20.45 -23.88 -26.47
N TYR A 501 21.14 -23.00 -25.76
CA TYR A 501 20.98 -22.83 -24.31
C TYR A 501 19.54 -22.47 -23.93
N ILE A 502 18.93 -21.47 -24.59
CA ILE A 502 17.55 -21.05 -24.27
C ILE A 502 16.56 -22.18 -24.57
N ALA A 503 16.67 -22.83 -25.73
CA ALA A 503 15.78 -23.93 -26.10
C ALA A 503 15.91 -25.13 -25.14
N HIS A 504 17.15 -25.44 -24.73
CA HIS A 504 17.43 -26.54 -23.81
C HIS A 504 16.93 -26.23 -22.39
N VAL A 505 17.16 -25.02 -21.85
CA VAL A 505 16.65 -24.62 -20.53
C VAL A 505 15.13 -24.64 -20.48
N GLN A 506 14.46 -24.20 -21.56
CA GLN A 506 13.01 -24.28 -21.67
C GLN A 506 12.52 -25.74 -21.69
N SER A 507 13.15 -26.61 -22.47
CA SER A 507 12.82 -28.04 -22.50
C SER A 507 13.07 -28.74 -21.15
N CYS A 508 14.16 -28.40 -20.45
CA CYS A 508 14.48 -28.93 -19.13
C CYS A 508 13.50 -28.43 -18.05
N ALA A 509 13.05 -27.18 -18.13
CA ALA A 509 12.05 -26.63 -17.22
C ALA A 509 10.67 -27.30 -17.42
N ASP A 510 10.34 -27.65 -18.67
CA ASP A 510 9.08 -28.30 -19.04
C ASP A 510 9.09 -29.83 -18.83
N GLY A 511 10.20 -30.41 -18.35
CA GLY A 511 10.31 -31.84 -18.04
C GLY A 511 10.35 -32.77 -19.26
N GLN A 512 10.60 -32.24 -20.45
CA GLN A 512 10.84 -33.05 -21.65
C GLN A 512 12.32 -33.44 -21.70
N GLU A 513 12.63 -34.69 -21.31
CA GLU A 513 13.94 -35.29 -21.57
C GLU A 513 14.18 -35.36 -23.09
N VAL A 514 14.97 -34.41 -23.60
CA VAL A 514 15.56 -34.52 -24.95
C VAL A 514 16.89 -35.25 -24.78
N ARG A 515 16.94 -36.51 -25.18
CA ARG A 515 18.19 -37.28 -25.35
C ARG A 515 18.83 -36.99 -26.70
#